data_AF-A0A2V8R9C9-F1
#
_entry.id   AF-A0A2V8R9C9-F1
#
_cell.length_a   1.000
_cell.length_b   1.000
_cell.length_c   1.000
_cell.angle_alpha   90.00
_cell.angle_beta   90.00
_cell.angle_gamma   90.00
#
_symmetry.space_group_name_H-M   'P 1'
#
loop_
_entity.id
_entity.type
_entity.pdbx_description
1 polymer ?
#
loop_
_entity_poly.entity_id
_entity_poly.type
_entity_poly.pdbx_seq_one_letter_code
_entity_poly.pdbx_strand_id
1 'polypeptide(L)'
;MKNQLFRSIAVALLTLFFIQTSFATCGGGGGGGGGGMSNGGSGGGSNAPVYVVPWKVRKPKDPPAMGLVLYWFPASNNEVNNSSLRQSRALSLYASQCVSMELADTHVQNADKLVGDSKLPVAVLATPEGAPVSKIESTNGKLKVADVEKVVESEMKQRESAVDGQMKDAADKLKAGDKDSAIKIYRAVLDQKCLFPKKAKEAGKQLKSLGVGEIASVAPAPVFEPRQSALIETTMRRGLIAEMNGQYVLADQLYTKAHLMDPADPTPLRFLGENYRHNVGAWEKARTAFETILNMPADPLSRSVALHGLGKMTIHDGEFKKGLALMERAVEEFPLALAYRNLAVYWNSEGDAAKGNAYTQQALALDPKDPYNLVFAAVFMAANGNKDEALKIARDNVNLMPASYNLAAIYAQNGQRDKALALLRRHFYQYERYNSVRAKEMMEARVDAVFDSIRSDRQFIALTKGADGRLPIPMKGMPATQASPNR
;
A
#
# COMPACT_ATOMS: atom_id res chain seq x y z
N MET A 1 21.06 -53.69 -17.64
CA MET A 1 19.77 -53.00 -17.40
C MET A 1 19.80 -51.98 -16.26
N LYS A 2 20.33 -52.29 -15.06
CA LYS A 2 20.38 -51.33 -13.93
C LYS A 2 21.06 -49.98 -14.24
N ASN A 3 22.22 -49.97 -14.91
CA ASN A 3 22.94 -48.72 -15.21
C ASN A 3 22.25 -47.81 -16.24
N GLN A 4 21.43 -48.35 -17.15
CA GLN A 4 20.66 -47.54 -18.09
C GLN A 4 19.45 -46.92 -17.38
N LEU A 5 18.79 -47.64 -16.48
CA LEU A 5 17.68 -47.12 -15.69
C LEU A 5 18.13 -45.95 -14.79
N PHE A 6 19.30 -46.06 -14.13
CA PHE A 6 19.85 -44.97 -13.33
C PHE A 6 20.26 -43.74 -14.15
N ARG A 7 20.79 -43.93 -15.37
CA ARG A 7 21.07 -42.81 -16.28
C ARG A 7 19.80 -42.13 -16.77
N SER A 8 18.76 -42.90 -17.10
CA SER A 8 17.46 -42.34 -17.52
C SER A 8 16.76 -41.59 -16.38
N ILE A 9 16.85 -42.08 -15.15
CA ILE A 9 16.33 -41.39 -13.95
C ILE A 9 17.15 -40.13 -13.65
N ALA A 10 18.48 -40.18 -13.76
CA ALA A 10 19.32 -39.00 -13.57
C ALA A 10 19.08 -37.92 -14.63
N VAL A 11 18.89 -38.32 -15.89
CA VAL A 11 18.51 -37.39 -16.98
C VAL A 11 17.09 -36.86 -16.76
N ALA A 12 16.13 -37.69 -16.35
CA ALA A 12 14.78 -37.25 -16.02
C ALA A 12 14.74 -36.27 -14.84
N LEU A 13 15.53 -36.53 -13.78
CA LEU A 13 15.69 -35.64 -12.63
C LEU A 13 16.41 -34.35 -13.02
N LEU A 14 17.43 -34.40 -13.88
CA LEU A 14 18.06 -33.22 -14.45
C LEU A 14 17.05 -32.40 -15.28
N THR A 15 16.22 -33.04 -16.11
CA THR A 15 15.17 -32.33 -16.87
C THR A 15 14.06 -31.76 -15.97
N LEU A 16 13.77 -32.39 -14.82
CA LEU A 16 12.87 -31.85 -13.79
C LEU A 16 13.49 -30.66 -13.05
N PHE A 17 14.82 -30.62 -12.88
CA PHE A 17 15.55 -29.44 -12.39
C PHE A 17 15.74 -28.34 -13.45
N PHE A 18 15.62 -28.68 -14.74
CA PHE A 18 15.66 -27.75 -15.89
C PHE A 18 14.27 -27.31 -16.37
N ILE A 19 13.20 -27.56 -15.59
CA ILE A 19 11.99 -26.73 -15.72
C ILE A 19 12.40 -25.35 -15.22
N GLN A 20 12.92 -24.54 -16.15
CA GLN A 20 13.25 -23.15 -15.90
C GLN A 20 11.96 -22.48 -15.43
N THR A 21 11.85 -22.28 -14.12
CA THR A 21 10.97 -21.25 -13.60
C THR A 21 11.50 -19.97 -14.22
N SER A 22 10.73 -19.41 -15.16
CA SER A 22 10.95 -18.05 -15.62
C SER A 22 10.96 -17.20 -14.36
N PHE A 23 12.13 -16.77 -13.90
CA PHE A 23 12.28 -16.14 -12.60
C PHE A 23 11.31 -14.97 -12.51
N ALA A 24 10.39 -15.01 -11.54
CA ALA A 24 9.39 -13.99 -11.37
C ALA A 24 10.05 -12.60 -11.28
N THR A 25 9.81 -11.73 -12.24
CA THR A 25 10.36 -10.37 -12.18
C THR A 25 9.30 -9.44 -11.59
N CYS A 26 9.72 -8.35 -10.93
CA CYS A 26 8.83 -7.23 -10.58
C CYS A 26 8.89 -6.10 -11.62
N GLY A 27 9.36 -6.41 -12.85
CA GLY A 27 9.52 -5.45 -13.94
C GLY A 27 8.23 -4.70 -14.27
N GLY A 28 8.21 -3.41 -14.01
CA GLY A 28 7.03 -2.56 -14.17
C GLY A 28 7.33 -1.16 -13.68
N GLY A 29 8.31 -0.52 -14.32
CA GLY A 29 8.93 0.69 -13.80
C GLY A 29 7.94 1.81 -13.49
N GLY A 30 8.20 2.53 -12.40
CA GLY A 30 7.83 3.94 -12.23
C GLY A 30 6.39 4.31 -11.85
N GLY A 31 5.68 3.53 -11.04
CA GLY A 31 4.34 3.90 -10.53
C GLY A 31 4.25 4.15 -9.02
N GLY A 32 5.38 4.09 -8.31
CA GLY A 32 5.50 4.30 -6.87
C GLY A 32 5.79 5.76 -6.49
N GLY A 33 5.90 6.03 -5.18
CA GLY A 33 6.00 7.39 -4.63
C GLY A 33 4.66 7.91 -4.08
N GLY A 34 4.66 9.12 -3.51
CA GLY A 34 3.45 9.74 -2.93
C GLY A 34 2.84 8.92 -1.78
N GLY A 35 3.67 8.20 -1.03
CA GLY A 35 3.22 7.30 0.02
C GLY A 35 2.55 6.02 -0.49
N GLY A 36 2.77 5.59 -1.73
CA GLY A 36 2.26 4.31 -2.22
C GLY A 36 0.81 4.38 -2.70
N MET A 37 0.42 5.52 -3.26
CA MET A 37 -0.86 5.71 -3.96
C MET A 37 -0.58 6.33 -5.32
N SER A 38 -1.28 5.92 -6.38
CA SER A 38 -1.07 6.58 -7.67
C SER A 38 -1.66 7.98 -7.62
N ASN A 39 -0.80 8.98 -7.77
CA ASN A 39 -1.21 10.38 -7.96
C ASN A 39 -1.57 10.66 -9.44
N GLY A 40 -1.95 9.62 -10.19
CA GLY A 40 -2.04 9.62 -11.66
C GLY A 40 -3.36 10.17 -12.23
N GLY A 41 -4.39 10.38 -11.41
CA GLY A 41 -5.60 11.07 -11.86
C GLY A 41 -5.32 12.51 -12.32
N SER A 42 -6.25 13.11 -13.06
CA SER A 42 -6.22 14.51 -13.55
C SER A 42 -6.08 15.60 -12.45
N GLY A 43 -5.96 15.20 -11.18
CA GLY A 43 -5.57 16.03 -10.05
C GLY A 43 -4.07 15.95 -9.69
N GLY A 44 -3.24 15.33 -10.53
CA GLY A 44 -1.78 15.29 -10.42
C GLY A 44 -1.19 16.70 -10.38
N GLY A 45 -0.99 17.21 -9.17
CA GLY A 45 -0.50 18.55 -8.87
C GLY A 45 -0.39 18.75 -7.36
N SER A 46 -0.18 19.99 -6.92
CA SER A 46 0.00 20.37 -5.50
C SER A 46 -1.17 20.04 -4.56
N ASN A 47 -2.27 19.48 -5.08
CA ASN A 47 -3.51 19.15 -4.35
C ASN A 47 -3.70 17.64 -4.11
N ALA A 48 -2.68 16.81 -4.40
CA ALA A 48 -2.74 15.38 -4.10
C ALA A 48 -2.90 15.14 -2.57
N PRO A 49 -3.77 14.20 -2.15
CA PRO A 49 -4.01 13.94 -0.75
C PRO A 49 -2.84 13.25 -0.07
N VAL A 50 -2.51 13.71 1.15
CA VAL A 50 -1.55 13.03 2.02
C VAL A 50 -2.23 12.04 2.98
N TYR A 51 -3.41 12.39 3.50
CA TYR A 51 -4.23 11.54 4.37
C TYR A 51 -5.44 11.03 3.62
N VAL A 52 -5.30 9.87 2.98
CA VAL A 52 -6.44 9.16 2.38
C VAL A 52 -7.07 8.28 3.45
N VAL A 53 -8.40 8.39 3.59
CA VAL A 53 -9.16 7.55 4.52
C VAL A 53 -9.29 6.15 3.92
N PRO A 54 -8.93 5.08 4.64
CA PRO A 54 -8.84 3.72 4.10
C PRO A 54 -10.22 3.05 4.02
N TRP A 55 -11.16 3.64 3.26
CA TRP A 55 -12.47 3.05 3.01
C TRP A 55 -12.34 1.71 2.29
N LYS A 56 -12.76 0.62 2.93
CA LYS A 56 -12.70 -0.74 2.40
C LYS A 56 -14.10 -1.33 2.31
N VAL A 57 -14.38 -2.05 1.21
CA VAL A 57 -15.56 -2.92 1.13
C VAL A 57 -15.24 -4.21 1.89
N ARG A 58 -16.01 -4.50 2.95
CA ARG A 58 -15.82 -5.69 3.78
C ARG A 58 -16.14 -6.95 2.98
N LYS A 59 -15.25 -7.93 3.02
CA LYS A 59 -15.42 -9.26 2.43
C LYS A 59 -15.87 -10.25 3.51
N PRO A 60 -16.59 -11.34 3.16
CA PRO A 60 -17.00 -12.36 4.13
C PRO A 60 -15.84 -13.01 4.91
N LYS A 61 -14.63 -13.02 4.33
CA LYS A 61 -13.42 -13.56 4.96
C LYS A 61 -12.65 -12.56 5.83
N ASP A 62 -13.04 -11.28 5.82
CA ASP A 62 -12.35 -10.26 6.64
C ASP A 62 -12.65 -10.52 8.13
N PRO A 63 -11.66 -10.32 9.02
CA PRO A 63 -11.86 -10.50 10.46
C PRO A 63 -12.93 -9.52 10.98
N PRO A 64 -13.65 -9.86 12.06
CA PRO A 64 -14.61 -8.95 12.69
C PRO A 64 -13.99 -7.59 12.98
N ALA A 65 -14.78 -6.53 12.83
CA ALA A 65 -14.35 -5.20 13.25
C ALA A 65 -13.96 -5.21 14.73
N MET A 66 -12.88 -4.51 15.07
CA MET A 66 -12.54 -4.24 16.46
C MET A 66 -13.03 -2.83 16.79
N GLY A 67 -13.59 -2.61 17.97
CA GLY A 67 -13.94 -1.27 18.46
C GLY A 67 -15.23 -0.70 17.85
N LEU A 68 -15.12 0.14 16.83
CA LEU A 68 -16.24 0.80 16.15
C LEU A 68 -16.18 0.56 14.64
N VAL A 69 -17.32 0.71 13.97
CA VAL A 69 -17.40 0.70 12.51
C VAL A 69 -18.03 2.00 12.04
N LEU A 70 -17.34 2.74 11.18
CA LEU A 70 -17.88 3.86 10.45
C LEU A 70 -18.24 3.37 9.04
N TYR A 71 -19.54 3.25 8.79
CA TYR A 71 -20.08 2.94 7.47
C TYR A 71 -20.30 4.21 6.67
N TRP A 72 -19.93 4.18 5.40
CA TRP A 72 -20.34 5.15 4.40
C TRP A 72 -21.17 4.43 3.34
N PHE A 73 -22.45 4.81 3.26
CA PHE A 73 -23.38 4.37 2.22
C PHE A 73 -23.47 5.47 1.17
N PRO A 74 -22.73 5.38 0.05
CA PRO A 74 -22.72 6.41 -0.98
C PRO A 74 -24.00 6.36 -1.82
N ALA A 75 -24.36 7.49 -2.43
CA ALA A 75 -25.46 7.51 -3.41
C ALA A 75 -25.04 6.96 -4.79
N SER A 76 -23.74 7.01 -5.12
CA SER A 76 -23.18 6.53 -6.38
C SER A 76 -21.66 6.49 -6.35
N ASN A 77 -21.03 5.78 -7.29
CA ASN A 77 -19.58 5.83 -7.52
C ASN A 77 -19.07 7.25 -7.83
N ASN A 78 -19.91 8.09 -8.47
CA ASN A 78 -19.54 9.48 -8.71
C ASN A 78 -19.46 10.28 -7.41
N GLU A 79 -20.34 10.00 -6.45
CA GLU A 79 -20.26 10.60 -5.11
C GLU A 79 -18.98 10.13 -4.41
N VAL A 80 -18.71 8.82 -4.39
CA VAL A 80 -17.48 8.27 -3.80
C VAL A 80 -16.24 8.99 -4.32
N ASN A 81 -16.12 9.13 -5.65
CA ASN A 81 -14.95 9.73 -6.27
C ASN A 81 -14.76 11.22 -5.98
N ASN A 82 -15.83 11.97 -5.75
CA ASN A 82 -15.79 13.43 -5.55
C ASN A 82 -16.03 13.85 -4.09
N SER A 83 -16.20 12.90 -3.18
CA SER A 83 -16.54 13.18 -1.79
C SER A 83 -15.34 13.68 -0.98
N SER A 84 -15.60 14.61 -0.06
CA SER A 84 -14.62 15.05 0.94
C SER A 84 -14.22 13.94 1.91
N LEU A 85 -15.06 12.91 2.08
CA LEU A 85 -14.79 11.78 2.98
C LEU A 85 -13.56 10.96 2.59
N ARG A 86 -13.07 11.10 1.36
CA ARG A 86 -11.84 10.43 0.91
C ARG A 86 -10.59 10.94 1.63
N GLN A 87 -10.64 12.13 2.23
CA GLN A 87 -9.46 12.80 2.77
C GLN A 87 -9.74 13.36 4.16
N SER A 88 -9.05 12.83 5.17
CA SER A 88 -9.11 13.33 6.55
C SER A 88 -8.00 12.71 7.37
N ARG A 89 -7.18 13.55 8.00
CA ARG A 89 -6.20 13.08 8.98
C ARG A 89 -6.88 12.43 10.17
N ALA A 90 -7.93 13.05 10.71
CA ALA A 90 -8.63 12.54 11.88
C ALA A 90 -9.21 11.13 11.64
N LEU A 91 -9.89 10.92 10.52
CA LEU A 91 -10.43 9.59 10.18
C LEU A 91 -9.31 8.58 9.88
N SER A 92 -8.24 8.96 9.19
CA SER A 92 -7.07 8.07 9.00
C SER A 92 -6.43 7.65 10.33
N LEU A 93 -6.35 8.56 11.31
CA LEU A 93 -5.85 8.24 12.65
C LEU A 93 -6.82 7.32 13.42
N TYR A 94 -8.13 7.57 13.36
CA TYR A 94 -9.11 6.67 13.96
C TYR A 94 -9.09 5.28 13.32
N ALA A 95 -8.78 5.17 12.03
CA ALA A 95 -8.53 3.88 11.38
C ALA A 95 -7.32 3.12 11.94
N SER A 96 -6.39 3.82 12.59
CA SER A 96 -5.28 3.23 13.35
C SER A 96 -5.66 2.89 14.81
N GLN A 97 -6.85 3.29 15.27
CA GLN A 97 -7.36 3.11 16.64
C GLN A 97 -8.60 2.21 16.72
N CYS A 98 -8.68 1.16 15.90
CA CYS A 98 -9.84 0.26 15.88
C CYS A 98 -11.18 0.98 15.59
N VAL A 99 -11.17 1.93 14.65
CA VAL A 99 -12.39 2.39 13.99
C VAL A 99 -12.31 1.93 12.54
N SER A 100 -13.12 0.93 12.18
CA SER A 100 -13.11 0.35 10.84
C SER A 100 -13.81 1.30 9.87
N MET A 101 -13.17 1.60 8.74
CA MET A 101 -13.72 2.48 7.69
C MET A 101 -14.32 1.63 6.57
N GLU A 102 -15.64 1.54 6.52
CA GLU A 102 -16.34 0.62 5.62
C GLU A 102 -17.17 1.35 4.57
N LEU A 103 -16.84 1.10 3.31
CA LEU A 103 -17.71 1.48 2.20
C LEU A 103 -18.76 0.39 2.04
N ALA A 104 -20.03 0.74 2.26
CA ALA A 104 -21.14 -0.20 2.34
C ALA A 104 -22.21 0.11 1.29
N ASP A 105 -22.92 -0.94 0.89
CA ASP A 105 -24.12 -0.86 0.08
C ASP A 105 -25.27 -1.61 0.76
N THR A 106 -26.40 -1.78 0.06
CA THR A 106 -27.58 -2.49 0.57
C THR A 106 -27.36 -3.98 0.81
N HIS A 107 -26.22 -4.56 0.39
CA HIS A 107 -25.91 -5.98 0.57
C HIS A 107 -25.16 -6.26 1.87
N VAL A 108 -24.72 -5.24 2.60
CA VAL A 108 -24.11 -5.42 3.92
C VAL A 108 -25.14 -5.95 4.91
N GLN A 109 -24.72 -6.88 5.78
CA GLN A 109 -25.58 -7.42 6.82
C GLN A 109 -26.16 -6.28 7.69
N ASN A 110 -27.46 -6.30 7.92
CA ASN A 110 -28.19 -5.27 8.65
C ASN A 110 -28.22 -3.88 7.97
N ALA A 111 -27.99 -3.78 6.65
CA ALA A 111 -28.08 -2.51 5.92
C ALA A 111 -29.41 -1.76 6.20
N ASP A 112 -30.55 -2.46 6.21
CA ASP A 112 -31.85 -1.85 6.52
C ASP A 112 -31.91 -1.21 7.92
N LYS A 113 -31.23 -1.80 8.92
CA LYS A 113 -31.15 -1.25 10.28
C LYS A 113 -30.17 -0.09 10.37
N LEU A 114 -29.06 -0.16 9.65
CA LEU A 114 -28.03 0.89 9.60
C LEU A 114 -28.57 2.13 8.89
N VAL A 115 -29.16 1.95 7.71
CA VAL A 115 -29.66 3.03 6.86
C VAL A 115 -31.04 3.50 7.32
N GLY A 116 -31.97 2.61 7.66
CA GLY A 116 -33.37 2.96 7.97
C GLY A 116 -34.00 3.81 6.86
N ASP A 117 -34.75 4.85 7.22
CA ASP A 117 -35.43 5.74 6.27
C ASP A 117 -34.52 6.85 5.67
N SER A 118 -33.20 6.78 5.92
CA SER A 118 -32.26 7.82 5.54
C SER A 118 -32.04 7.87 4.03
N LYS A 119 -31.85 9.08 3.51
CA LYS A 119 -31.54 9.30 2.08
C LYS A 119 -30.04 9.21 1.86
N LEU A 120 -29.63 8.44 0.86
CA LEU A 120 -28.22 8.33 0.47
C LEU A 120 -27.71 9.65 -0.16
N PRO A 121 -26.45 10.06 0.10
CA PRO A 121 -25.47 9.35 0.92
C PRO A 121 -25.72 9.53 2.43
N VAL A 122 -25.36 8.52 3.24
CA VAL A 122 -25.44 8.58 4.71
C VAL A 122 -24.19 7.93 5.32
N ALA A 123 -23.72 8.44 6.45
CA ALA A 123 -22.69 7.77 7.25
C ALA A 123 -23.27 7.30 8.59
N VAL A 124 -22.86 6.13 9.05
CA VAL A 124 -23.38 5.50 10.26
C VAL A 124 -22.21 5.02 11.10
N LEU A 125 -22.08 5.52 12.32
CA LEU A 125 -21.19 4.96 13.32
C LEU A 125 -21.94 3.86 14.06
N ALA A 126 -21.33 2.68 14.18
CA ALA A 126 -21.95 1.49 14.73
C ALA A 126 -20.99 0.69 15.62
N THR A 127 -21.55 -0.21 16.43
CA THR A 127 -20.78 -1.24 17.13
C THR A 127 -20.30 -2.32 16.13
N PRO A 128 -19.33 -3.17 16.51
CA PRO A 128 -18.85 -4.26 15.65
C PRO A 128 -19.93 -5.24 15.20
N GLU A 129 -21.01 -5.37 15.97
CA GLU A 129 -22.17 -6.22 15.68
C GLU A 129 -23.16 -5.56 14.70
N GLY A 130 -22.89 -4.33 14.26
CA GLY A 130 -23.73 -3.57 13.34
C GLY A 130 -24.91 -2.87 14.01
N ALA A 131 -24.83 -2.60 15.32
CA ALA A 131 -25.83 -1.78 16.01
C ALA A 131 -25.53 -0.28 15.80
N PRO A 132 -26.45 0.54 15.26
CA PRO A 132 -26.23 1.96 15.07
C PRO A 132 -25.98 2.69 16.40
N VAL A 133 -24.92 3.49 16.46
CA VAL A 133 -24.56 4.37 17.58
C VAL A 133 -24.95 5.81 17.24
N SER A 134 -24.63 6.26 16.03
CA SER A 134 -24.95 7.60 15.54
C SER A 134 -25.06 7.59 14.02
N LYS A 135 -25.85 8.52 13.49
CA LYS A 135 -26.10 8.65 12.06
C LYS A 135 -25.85 10.08 11.60
N ILE A 136 -25.23 10.22 10.44
CA ILE A 136 -24.89 11.49 9.80
C ILE A 136 -25.65 11.55 8.47
N GLU A 137 -26.72 12.35 8.46
CA GLU A 137 -27.54 12.60 7.29
C GLU A 137 -26.84 13.52 6.29
N SER A 138 -27.04 13.28 5.00
CA SER A 138 -26.54 14.20 3.98
C SER A 138 -27.33 15.51 3.95
N THR A 139 -26.61 16.61 3.71
CA THR A 139 -27.21 17.91 3.44
C THR A 139 -27.11 18.18 1.94
N ASN A 140 -28.26 18.36 1.27
CA ASN A 140 -28.31 18.55 -0.19
C ASN A 140 -27.61 17.43 -0.98
N GLY A 141 -27.78 16.18 -0.52
CA GLY A 141 -27.20 15.00 -1.17
C GLY A 141 -25.68 14.87 -1.02
N LYS A 142 -25.06 15.59 -0.09
CA LYS A 142 -23.62 15.53 0.20
C LYS A 142 -23.34 15.31 1.68
N LEU A 143 -22.39 14.42 1.96
CA LEU A 143 -21.75 14.32 3.28
C LEU A 143 -20.51 15.22 3.30
N LYS A 144 -20.35 16.00 4.37
CA LYS A 144 -19.14 16.77 4.62
C LYS A 144 -18.28 16.02 5.62
N VAL A 145 -16.99 15.89 5.32
CA VAL A 145 -16.05 15.19 6.20
C VAL A 145 -16.01 15.79 7.60
N ALA A 146 -16.12 17.11 7.74
CA ALA A 146 -16.16 17.79 9.04
C ALA A 146 -17.35 17.36 9.92
N ASP A 147 -18.52 17.07 9.32
CA ASP A 147 -19.69 16.62 10.06
C ASP A 147 -19.49 15.17 10.55
N VAL A 148 -18.86 14.33 9.73
CA VAL A 148 -18.51 12.95 10.07
C VAL A 148 -17.43 12.91 11.16
N GLU A 149 -16.36 13.70 11.00
CA GLU A 149 -15.28 13.85 11.99
C GLU A 149 -15.83 14.25 13.35
N LYS A 150 -16.71 15.27 13.39
CA LYS A 150 -17.32 15.75 14.63
C LYS A 150 -18.12 14.67 15.35
N VAL A 151 -18.87 13.84 14.63
CA VAL A 151 -19.66 12.75 15.24
C VAL A 151 -18.75 11.66 15.79
N VAL A 152 -17.74 11.23 15.03
CA VAL A 152 -16.75 10.25 15.52
C VAL A 152 -16.00 10.79 16.74
N GLU A 153 -15.54 12.04 16.70
CA GLU A 153 -14.84 12.69 17.80
C GLU A 153 -15.71 12.78 19.06
N SER A 154 -16.99 13.13 18.90
CA SER A 154 -17.93 13.24 20.02
C SER A 154 -18.18 11.88 20.69
N GLU A 155 -18.37 10.83 19.90
CA GLU A 155 -18.52 9.46 20.41
C GLU A 155 -17.24 8.99 21.12
N MET A 156 -16.08 9.26 20.54
CA MET A 156 -14.78 8.90 21.14
C MET A 156 -14.58 9.61 22.48
N LYS A 157 -14.94 10.90 22.60
CA LYS A 157 -14.90 11.66 23.86
C LYS A 157 -15.87 11.11 24.90
N GLN A 158 -17.09 10.74 24.50
CA GLN A 158 -18.08 10.15 25.40
C GLN A 158 -17.58 8.82 25.96
N ARG A 159 -17.03 7.95 25.11
CA ARG A 159 -16.45 6.66 25.54
C ARG A 159 -15.21 6.83 26.41
N GLU A 160 -14.32 7.77 26.07
CA GLU A 160 -13.16 8.06 26.93
C GLU A 160 -13.60 8.56 28.32
N SER A 161 -14.67 9.35 28.40
CA SER A 161 -15.25 9.78 29.68
C SER A 161 -15.79 8.61 30.52
N ALA A 162 -16.35 7.59 29.87
CA ALA A 162 -16.77 6.36 30.56
C ALA A 162 -15.56 5.57 31.09
N VAL A 163 -14.46 5.51 30.32
CA VAL A 163 -13.19 4.92 30.76
C VAL A 163 -12.59 5.69 31.94
N ASP A 164 -12.72 7.01 31.97
CA ASP A 164 -12.32 7.81 33.13
C ASP A 164 -13.14 7.49 34.38
N GLY A 165 -14.44 7.23 34.22
CA GLY A 165 -15.30 6.69 35.27
C GLY A 165 -14.79 5.34 35.80
N GLN A 166 -14.38 4.42 34.91
CA GLN A 166 -13.79 3.13 35.28
C GLN A 166 -12.47 3.31 36.05
N MET A 167 -11.59 4.20 35.60
CA MET A 167 -10.33 4.51 36.28
C MET A 167 -10.56 5.07 37.69
N LYS A 168 -11.57 5.92 37.87
CA LYS A 168 -11.96 6.45 39.17
C LYS A 168 -12.54 5.36 40.09
N ASP A 169 -13.45 4.54 39.59
CA ASP A 169 -14.02 3.42 40.35
C ASP A 169 -12.92 2.46 40.83
N ALA A 170 -11.97 2.10 39.95
CA ALA A 170 -10.82 1.29 40.32
C ALA A 170 -9.98 1.92 41.44
N ALA A 171 -9.73 3.22 41.37
CA ALA A 171 -8.99 3.94 42.42
C ALA A 171 -9.76 3.99 43.75
N ASP A 172 -11.09 4.13 43.72
CA ASP A 172 -11.91 4.14 44.92
C ASP A 172 -12.02 2.74 45.55
N LYS A 173 -12.07 1.66 44.74
CA LYS A 173 -11.94 0.27 45.22
C LYS A 173 -10.61 0.03 45.96
N LEU A 174 -9.50 0.56 45.43
CA LEU A 174 -8.21 0.49 46.11
C LEU A 174 -8.23 1.19 47.47
N LYS A 175 -8.82 2.38 47.55
CA LYS A 175 -8.95 3.12 48.83
C LYS A 175 -9.79 2.34 49.85
N ALA A 176 -10.78 1.60 49.38
CA ALA A 176 -11.61 0.73 50.20
C ALA A 176 -10.94 -0.62 50.57
N GLY A 177 -9.69 -0.88 50.12
CA GLY A 177 -8.95 -2.11 50.37
C GLY A 177 -9.32 -3.28 49.44
N ASP A 178 -10.25 -3.07 48.49
CA ASP A 178 -10.67 -4.06 47.51
C ASP A 178 -9.72 -4.06 46.29
N LYS A 179 -8.56 -4.71 46.49
CA LYS A 179 -7.49 -4.78 45.48
C LYS A 179 -7.90 -5.60 44.25
N ASP A 180 -8.64 -6.69 44.43
CA ASP A 180 -8.96 -7.62 43.34
C ASP A 180 -9.95 -6.99 42.35
N SER A 181 -10.97 -6.28 42.84
CA SER A 181 -11.90 -5.54 41.97
C SER A 181 -11.19 -4.43 41.19
N ALA A 182 -10.29 -3.69 41.84
CA ALA A 182 -9.52 -2.65 41.17
C ALA A 182 -8.63 -3.21 40.05
N ILE A 183 -7.95 -4.34 40.29
CA ILE A 183 -7.16 -5.04 39.27
C ILE A 183 -8.04 -5.44 38.09
N LYS A 184 -9.24 -5.98 38.35
CA LYS A 184 -10.18 -6.37 37.30
C LYS A 184 -10.58 -5.19 36.42
N ILE A 185 -10.89 -4.04 37.03
CA ILE A 185 -11.28 -2.83 36.28
C ILE A 185 -10.10 -2.30 35.47
N TYR A 186 -8.91 -2.18 36.05
CA TYR A 186 -7.74 -1.72 35.29
C TYR A 186 -7.37 -2.65 34.14
N ARG A 187 -7.55 -3.97 34.27
CA ARG A 187 -7.38 -4.91 33.14
C ARG A 187 -8.38 -4.62 32.02
N ALA A 188 -9.65 -4.40 32.36
CA ALA A 188 -10.66 -4.04 31.37
C ALA A 188 -10.37 -2.70 30.67
N VAL A 189 -9.78 -1.72 31.36
CA VAL A 189 -9.31 -0.48 30.74
C VAL A 189 -8.09 -0.73 29.83
N LEU A 190 -7.15 -1.58 30.26
CA LEU A 190 -5.98 -1.97 29.47
C LEU A 190 -6.39 -2.69 28.17
N ASP A 191 -7.44 -3.51 28.20
CA ASP A 191 -7.94 -4.23 27.03
C ASP A 191 -8.52 -3.28 25.96
N GLN A 192 -8.91 -2.06 26.35
CA GLN A 192 -9.36 -1.01 25.43
C GLN A 192 -8.19 -0.21 24.81
N LYS A 193 -6.94 -0.69 24.91
CA LYS A 193 -5.72 -0.03 24.41
C LYS A 193 -5.73 0.39 22.94
N CYS A 194 -6.57 -0.21 22.11
CA CYS A 194 -6.66 0.17 20.70
C CYS A 194 -7.39 1.52 20.51
N LEU A 195 -8.56 1.67 21.15
CA LEU A 195 -9.35 2.90 21.10
C LEU A 195 -8.75 3.98 22.02
N PHE A 196 -8.29 3.60 23.21
CA PHE A 196 -7.83 4.54 24.25
C PHE A 196 -6.41 4.21 24.75
N PRO A 197 -5.37 4.28 23.88
CA PRO A 197 -4.00 3.92 24.24
C PRO A 197 -3.46 4.73 25.44
N LYS A 198 -3.84 6.01 25.56
CA LYS A 198 -3.44 6.85 26.71
C LYS A 198 -3.97 6.30 28.03
N LYS A 199 -5.28 6.02 28.12
CA LYS A 199 -5.93 5.49 29.32
C LYS A 199 -5.45 4.08 29.64
N ALA A 200 -5.29 3.22 28.63
CA ALA A 200 -4.72 1.89 28.80
C ALA A 200 -3.28 1.92 29.34
N LYS A 201 -2.45 2.87 28.90
CA LYS A 201 -1.10 3.06 29.45
C LYS A 201 -1.14 3.48 30.92
N GLU A 202 -2.07 4.35 31.31
CA GLU A 202 -2.29 4.76 32.70
C GLU A 202 -2.73 3.57 33.56
N ALA A 203 -3.72 2.79 33.10
CA ALA A 203 -4.17 1.56 33.76
C ALA A 203 -3.04 0.53 33.91
N GLY A 204 -2.23 0.36 32.87
CA GLY A 204 -1.04 -0.52 32.91
C GLY A 204 -0.02 -0.09 33.97
N LYS A 205 0.19 1.21 34.20
CA LYS A 205 1.04 1.69 35.30
C LYS A 205 0.44 1.35 36.66
N GLN A 206 -0.87 1.53 36.84
CA GLN A 206 -1.56 1.18 38.09
C GLN A 206 -1.44 -0.31 38.38
N LEU A 207 -1.71 -1.18 37.40
CA LEU A 207 -1.55 -2.62 37.53
C LEU A 207 -0.12 -3.04 37.94
N LYS A 208 0.92 -2.44 37.35
CA LYS A 208 2.31 -2.69 37.77
C LYS A 208 2.54 -2.32 39.24
N SER A 209 2.01 -1.17 39.68
CA SER A 209 2.13 -0.75 41.09
C SER A 209 1.41 -1.69 42.07
N LEU A 210 0.38 -2.39 41.61
CA LEU A 210 -0.35 -3.40 42.38
C LEU A 210 0.32 -4.78 42.39
N GLY A 211 1.49 -4.92 41.75
CA GLY A 211 2.23 -6.18 41.67
C GLY A 211 1.76 -7.13 40.56
N VAL A 212 0.94 -6.65 39.61
CA VAL A 212 0.59 -7.43 38.42
C VAL A 212 1.78 -7.41 37.45
N GLY A 213 2.45 -8.55 37.31
CA GLY A 213 3.55 -8.75 36.36
C GLY A 213 3.10 -8.82 34.90
N GLU A 214 4.07 -8.74 33.98
CA GLU A 214 3.89 -8.98 32.54
C GLU A 214 2.80 -8.14 31.83
N ILE A 215 2.94 -6.81 31.91
CA ILE A 215 2.05 -5.90 31.18
C ILE A 215 2.70 -5.46 29.88
N ALA A 216 2.09 -5.85 28.76
CA ALA A 216 2.54 -5.48 27.43
C ALA A 216 2.64 -3.95 27.28
N SER A 217 3.63 -3.47 26.54
CA SER A 217 3.76 -2.04 26.24
C SER A 217 2.55 -1.55 25.45
N VAL A 218 1.99 -0.42 25.85
CA VAL A 218 0.93 0.26 25.11
C VAL A 218 1.57 1.30 24.19
N ALA A 219 1.18 1.28 22.92
CA ALA A 219 1.63 2.23 21.90
C ALA A 219 1.27 3.68 22.27
N PRO A 220 2.02 4.68 21.77
CA PRO A 220 1.65 6.08 21.91
C PRO A 220 0.28 6.38 21.28
N ALA A 221 -0.42 7.37 21.83
CA ALA A 221 -1.68 7.86 21.27
C ALA A 221 -1.39 8.91 20.17
N PRO A 222 -2.15 8.91 19.07
CA PRO A 222 -2.03 9.94 18.05
C PRO A 222 -2.53 11.30 18.56
N VAL A 223 -2.03 12.37 17.94
CA VAL A 223 -2.32 13.75 18.32
C VAL A 223 -3.51 14.27 17.50
N PHE A 224 -4.60 14.60 18.19
CA PHE A 224 -5.81 15.21 17.59
C PHE A 224 -5.96 16.71 17.85
N GLU A 225 -5.00 17.35 18.55
CA GLU A 225 -5.09 18.79 18.82
C GLU A 225 -5.16 19.57 17.49
N PRO A 226 -6.15 20.48 17.30
CA PRO A 226 -6.41 21.07 16.00
C PRO A 226 -5.24 21.83 15.38
N ARG A 227 -4.50 22.63 16.16
CA ARG A 227 -3.38 23.43 15.63
C ARG A 227 -2.21 22.55 15.21
N GLN A 228 -1.86 21.56 16.02
CA GLN A 228 -0.81 20.60 15.74
C GLN A 228 -1.18 19.70 14.54
N SER A 229 -2.43 19.25 14.47
CA SER A 229 -2.95 18.49 13.32
C SER A 229 -2.83 19.28 12.01
N ALA A 230 -3.26 20.54 12.00
CA ALA A 230 -3.14 21.41 10.83
C ALA A 230 -1.68 21.66 10.42
N LEU A 231 -0.76 21.79 11.39
CA LEU A 231 0.67 21.94 11.13
C LEU A 231 1.28 20.67 10.53
N ILE A 232 0.89 19.49 11.03
CA ILE A 232 1.33 18.19 10.50
C ILE A 232 0.85 18.04 9.05
N GLU A 233 -0.44 18.25 8.78
CA GLU A 233 -0.99 18.18 7.43
C GLU A 233 -0.29 19.14 6.46
N THR A 234 -0.07 20.39 6.87
CA THR A 234 0.61 21.38 6.05
C THR A 234 2.06 20.95 5.76
N THR A 235 2.75 20.39 6.76
CA THR A 235 4.12 19.90 6.61
C THR A 235 4.17 18.70 5.66
N MET A 236 3.23 17.76 5.77
CA MET A 236 3.09 16.62 4.87
C MET A 236 2.81 17.06 3.43
N ARG A 237 1.87 18.00 3.21
CA ARG A 237 1.57 18.53 1.86
C ARG A 237 2.80 19.19 1.23
N ARG A 238 3.57 19.96 2.00
CA ARG A 238 4.83 20.54 1.53
C ARG A 238 5.85 19.47 1.16
N GLY A 239 5.92 18.37 1.94
CA GLY A 239 6.76 17.22 1.63
C GLY A 239 6.38 16.57 0.30
N LEU A 240 5.08 16.38 0.06
CA LEU A 240 4.58 15.83 -1.20
C LEU A 240 4.86 16.73 -2.40
N ILE A 241 4.68 18.04 -2.25
CA ILE A 241 5.06 19.01 -3.30
C ILE A 241 6.56 18.93 -3.59
N ALA A 242 7.41 18.85 -2.57
CA ALA A 242 8.85 18.70 -2.75
C ALA A 242 9.18 17.38 -3.47
N GLU A 243 8.54 16.27 -3.10
CA GLU A 243 8.70 14.96 -3.75
C GLU A 243 8.31 15.02 -5.24
N MET A 244 7.15 15.60 -5.56
CA MET A 244 6.66 15.74 -6.94
C MET A 244 7.57 16.63 -7.80
N ASN A 245 8.25 17.61 -7.18
CA ASN A 245 9.26 18.44 -7.84
C ASN A 245 10.65 17.77 -7.90
N GLY A 246 10.78 16.53 -7.40
CA GLY A 246 12.02 15.78 -7.36
C GLY A 246 13.05 16.29 -6.35
N GLN A 247 12.61 17.08 -5.37
CA GLN A 247 13.40 17.60 -4.26
C GLN A 247 13.37 16.60 -3.08
N TYR A 248 13.81 15.37 -3.31
CA TYR A 248 13.59 14.25 -2.35
C TYR A 248 14.28 14.42 -0.99
N VAL A 249 15.38 15.16 -0.91
CA VAL A 249 16.04 15.49 0.37
C VAL A 249 15.16 16.44 1.20
N LEU A 250 14.52 17.42 0.55
CA LEU A 250 13.58 18.31 1.24
C LEU A 250 12.31 17.55 1.64
N ALA A 251 11.81 16.64 0.77
CA ALA A 251 10.69 15.77 1.10
C ALA A 251 11.00 14.90 2.34
N ASP A 252 12.18 14.27 2.40
CA ASP A 252 12.67 13.50 3.55
C ASP A 252 12.67 14.31 4.85
N GLN A 253 13.21 15.54 4.82
CA GLN A 253 13.21 16.43 5.98
C GLN A 253 11.80 16.80 6.45
N LEU A 254 10.89 17.08 5.51
CA LEU A 254 9.52 17.47 5.83
C LEU A 254 8.71 16.29 6.38
N TYR A 255 8.81 15.11 5.79
CA TYR A 255 8.15 13.91 6.30
C TYR A 255 8.72 13.49 7.66
N THR A 256 10.03 13.58 7.86
CA THR A 256 10.66 13.33 9.17
C THR A 256 10.18 14.34 10.21
N LYS A 257 10.08 15.63 9.86
CA LYS A 257 9.49 16.64 10.75
C LYS A 257 8.05 16.31 11.12
N ALA A 258 7.24 15.87 10.16
CA ALA A 258 5.87 15.42 10.42
C ALA A 258 5.82 14.21 11.37
N HIS A 259 6.67 13.21 11.17
CA HIS A 259 6.79 12.05 12.05
C HIS A 259 7.19 12.43 13.48
N LEU A 260 8.12 13.38 13.65
CA LEU A 260 8.53 13.85 14.97
C LEU A 260 7.43 14.62 15.72
N MET A 261 6.52 15.26 14.99
CA MET A 261 5.36 15.95 15.59
C MET A 261 4.27 14.97 16.07
N ASP A 262 4.15 13.79 15.45
CA ASP A 262 3.27 12.72 15.89
C ASP A 262 3.83 11.33 15.52
N PRO A 263 4.62 10.71 16.42
CA PRO A 263 5.21 9.39 16.17
C PRO A 263 4.18 8.24 16.11
N ALA A 264 2.94 8.47 16.55
CA ALA A 264 1.86 7.48 16.46
C ALA A 264 1.11 7.56 15.12
N ASP A 265 1.38 8.57 14.29
CA ASP A 265 0.85 8.69 12.94
C ASP A 265 1.69 7.85 11.96
N PRO A 266 1.13 6.80 11.32
CA PRO A 266 1.87 5.97 10.38
C PRO A 266 2.10 6.66 9.02
N THR A 267 1.36 7.73 8.71
CA THR A 267 1.35 8.35 7.39
C THR A 267 2.71 8.95 7.02
N PRO A 268 3.38 9.75 7.86
CA PRO A 268 4.74 10.22 7.57
C PRO A 268 5.74 9.10 7.28
N LEU A 269 5.69 7.99 8.03
CA LEU A 269 6.55 6.83 7.80
C LEU A 269 6.26 6.15 6.46
N ARG A 270 4.99 6.07 6.05
CA ARG A 270 4.59 5.55 4.73
C ARG A 270 5.22 6.35 3.60
N PHE A 271 5.17 7.69 3.69
CA PHE A 271 5.81 8.57 2.71
C PHE A 271 7.34 8.48 2.74
N LEU A 272 7.96 8.39 3.92
CA LEU A 272 9.41 8.17 4.07
C LEU A 272 9.85 6.85 3.42
N GLY A 273 9.17 5.75 3.75
CA GLY A 273 9.48 4.42 3.22
C GLY A 273 9.42 4.39 1.69
N GLU A 274 8.38 4.97 1.10
CA GLU A 274 8.25 5.08 -0.36
C GLU A 274 9.28 6.03 -0.96
N ASN A 275 9.57 7.18 -0.36
CA ASN A 275 10.62 8.07 -0.85
C ASN A 275 12.00 7.38 -0.84
N TYR A 276 12.31 6.62 0.21
CA TYR A 276 13.55 5.87 0.32
C TYR A 276 13.63 4.71 -0.67
N ARG A 277 12.57 3.92 -0.83
CA ARG A 277 12.55 2.76 -1.74
C ARG A 277 12.47 3.18 -3.20
N HIS A 278 11.61 4.15 -3.52
CA HIS A 278 11.27 4.51 -4.90
C HIS A 278 12.17 5.61 -5.48
N ASN A 279 12.50 6.64 -4.71
CA ASN A 279 13.18 7.82 -5.26
C ASN A 279 14.69 7.83 -5.00
N VAL A 280 15.11 7.50 -3.77
CA VAL A 280 16.50 7.70 -3.30
C VAL A 280 17.32 6.40 -3.29
N GLY A 281 16.66 5.24 -3.19
CA GLY A 281 17.32 3.94 -3.06
C GLY A 281 18.02 3.76 -1.71
N ALA A 282 17.49 4.37 -0.64
CA ALA A 282 17.94 4.18 0.73
C ALA A 282 17.26 2.94 1.34
N TRP A 283 17.57 1.77 0.78
CA TRP A 283 16.83 0.51 1.03
C TRP A 283 16.71 0.14 2.50
N GLU A 284 17.77 0.26 3.30
CA GLU A 284 17.71 -0.06 4.72
C GLU A 284 16.78 0.88 5.50
N LYS A 285 16.81 2.19 5.18
CA LYS A 285 15.86 3.14 5.79
C LYS A 285 14.42 2.83 5.39
N ALA A 286 14.19 2.44 4.13
CA ALA A 286 12.87 2.01 3.68
C ALA A 286 12.39 0.79 4.45
N ARG A 287 13.26 -0.23 4.61
CA ARG A 287 12.98 -1.44 5.38
C ARG A 287 12.58 -1.09 6.82
N THR A 288 13.38 -0.27 7.51
CA THR A 288 13.10 0.18 8.87
C THR A 288 11.76 0.92 8.97
N ALA A 289 11.47 1.83 8.03
CA ALA A 289 10.21 2.57 8.03
C ALA A 289 8.99 1.64 7.86
N PHE A 290 9.04 0.71 6.90
CA PHE A 290 7.95 -0.24 6.66
C PHE A 290 7.78 -1.24 7.81
N GLU A 291 8.87 -1.77 8.38
CA GLU A 291 8.80 -2.64 9.55
C GLU A 291 8.24 -1.90 10.77
N THR A 292 8.56 -0.62 10.94
CA THR A 292 7.97 0.21 12.01
C THR A 292 6.46 0.31 11.85
N ILE A 293 5.96 0.57 10.65
CA ILE A 293 4.50 0.61 10.37
C ILE A 293 3.83 -0.73 10.72
N LEU A 294 4.47 -1.85 10.39
CA LEU A 294 3.90 -3.17 10.67
C LEU A 294 3.88 -3.52 12.17
N ASN A 295 4.78 -2.91 12.95
CA ASN A 295 4.95 -3.11 14.39
C ASN A 295 4.28 -2.04 15.27
N MET A 296 3.46 -1.16 14.69
CA MET A 296 2.67 -0.17 15.42
C MET A 296 1.17 -0.28 15.07
N PRO A 297 0.26 0.31 15.87
CA PRO A 297 -1.10 0.56 15.41
C PRO A 297 -1.05 1.44 14.16
N ALA A 298 -1.56 0.93 13.05
CA ALA A 298 -1.54 1.61 11.77
C ALA A 298 -2.78 1.24 10.96
N ASP A 299 -3.23 2.18 10.15
CA ASP A 299 -4.38 2.00 9.28
C ASP A 299 -4.10 0.95 8.18
N PRO A 300 -5.15 0.28 7.64
CA PRO A 300 -4.99 -0.77 6.64
C PRO A 300 -4.23 -0.34 5.37
N LEU A 301 -4.40 0.92 4.95
CA LEU A 301 -3.70 1.45 3.78
C LEU A 301 -2.20 1.54 4.06
N SER A 302 -1.79 2.10 5.20
CA SER A 302 -0.37 2.17 5.57
C SER A 302 0.28 0.80 5.72
N ARG A 303 -0.43 -0.16 6.31
CA ARG A 303 0.03 -1.55 6.43
C ARG A 303 0.16 -2.23 5.07
N SER A 304 -0.79 -2.03 4.16
CA SER A 304 -0.73 -2.56 2.79
C SER A 304 0.45 -1.99 2.00
N VAL A 305 0.70 -0.68 2.08
CA VAL A 305 1.88 -0.06 1.44
C VAL A 305 3.18 -0.60 2.02
N ALA A 306 3.27 -0.77 3.34
CA ALA A 306 4.46 -1.33 3.97
C ALA A 306 4.73 -2.79 3.53
N LEU A 307 3.69 -3.63 3.49
CA LEU A 307 3.77 -5.01 3.00
C LEU A 307 4.19 -5.05 1.53
N HIS A 308 3.61 -4.20 0.68
CA HIS A 308 3.99 -4.10 -0.73
C HIS A 308 5.45 -3.65 -0.90
N GLY A 309 5.87 -2.60 -0.19
CA GLY A 309 7.21 -2.05 -0.27
C GLY A 309 8.27 -3.08 0.12
N LEU A 310 8.06 -3.78 1.24
CA LEU A 310 8.90 -4.91 1.65
C LEU A 310 8.86 -6.04 0.62
N GLY A 311 7.68 -6.38 0.08
CA GLY A 311 7.54 -7.40 -0.96
C GLY A 311 8.38 -7.10 -2.21
N LYS A 312 8.34 -5.85 -2.71
CA LYS A 312 9.15 -5.43 -3.86
C LYS A 312 10.64 -5.53 -3.55
N MET A 313 11.06 -5.06 -2.38
CA MET A 313 12.46 -5.13 -1.94
C MET A 313 12.95 -6.58 -1.81
N THR A 314 12.13 -7.46 -1.24
CA THR A 314 12.42 -8.88 -1.09
C THR A 314 12.55 -9.59 -2.45
N ILE A 315 11.73 -9.22 -3.45
CA ILE A 315 11.90 -9.70 -4.83
C ILE A 315 13.21 -9.18 -5.45
N HIS A 316 13.56 -7.92 -5.25
CA HIS A 316 14.85 -7.38 -5.71
C HIS A 316 16.07 -8.05 -5.05
N ASP A 317 15.89 -8.64 -3.87
CA ASP A 317 16.91 -9.44 -3.18
C ASP A 317 16.93 -10.91 -3.63
N GLY A 318 16.06 -11.30 -4.58
CA GLY A 318 15.98 -12.65 -5.15
C GLY A 318 15.07 -13.62 -4.37
N GLU A 319 14.46 -13.20 -3.27
CA GLU A 319 13.55 -14.00 -2.46
C GLU A 319 12.10 -13.98 -3.01
N PHE A 320 11.91 -14.41 -4.26
CA PHE A 320 10.67 -14.20 -5.02
C PHE A 320 9.39 -14.68 -4.32
N LYS A 321 9.36 -15.92 -3.82
CA LYS A 321 8.18 -16.51 -3.15
C LYS A 321 7.78 -15.73 -1.89
N LYS A 322 8.76 -15.26 -1.13
CA LYS A 322 8.54 -14.48 0.09
C LYS A 322 8.01 -13.09 -0.25
N GLY A 323 8.55 -12.46 -1.29
CA GLY A 323 8.04 -11.17 -1.75
C GLY A 323 6.63 -11.28 -2.35
N LEU A 324 6.31 -12.36 -3.08
CA LEU A 324 4.95 -12.65 -3.53
C LEU A 324 3.97 -12.72 -2.35
N ALA A 325 4.29 -13.53 -1.33
CA ALA A 325 3.45 -13.68 -0.15
C ALA A 325 3.21 -12.33 0.57
N LEU A 326 4.21 -11.44 0.59
CA LEU A 326 4.05 -10.09 1.12
C LEU A 326 3.11 -9.23 0.26
N MET A 327 3.21 -9.31 -1.07
CA MET A 327 2.30 -8.58 -1.98
C MET A 327 0.87 -9.10 -1.94
N GLU A 328 0.67 -10.41 -1.82
CA GLU A 328 -0.65 -11.02 -1.63
C GLU A 328 -1.28 -10.54 -0.31
N ARG A 329 -0.51 -10.54 0.78
CA ARG A 329 -0.96 -9.97 2.06
C ARG A 329 -1.29 -8.49 1.97
N ALA A 330 -0.54 -7.70 1.19
CA ALA A 330 -0.83 -6.28 1.00
C ALA A 330 -2.25 -6.08 0.44
N VAL A 331 -2.62 -6.78 -0.63
CA VAL A 331 -3.94 -6.62 -1.26
C VAL A 331 -5.10 -7.23 -0.44
N GLU A 332 -4.80 -8.12 0.49
CA GLU A 332 -5.76 -8.59 1.50
C GLU A 332 -6.01 -7.55 2.59
N GLU A 333 -4.94 -6.89 3.04
CA GLU A 333 -5.00 -5.80 4.03
C GLU A 333 -5.82 -4.62 3.47
N PHE A 334 -5.38 -4.08 2.33
CA PHE A 334 -6.06 -2.99 1.63
C PHE A 334 -5.79 -3.04 0.12
N PRO A 335 -6.82 -2.94 -0.75
CA PRO A 335 -6.63 -2.96 -2.20
C PRO A 335 -5.80 -1.77 -2.69
N LEU A 336 -4.67 -2.05 -3.35
CA LEU A 336 -3.81 -1.04 -3.96
C LEU A 336 -3.61 -1.36 -5.44
N ALA A 337 -3.85 -0.37 -6.30
CA ALA A 337 -3.63 -0.53 -7.74
C ALA A 337 -2.18 -0.93 -8.02
N LEU A 338 -1.22 -0.29 -7.35
CA LEU A 338 0.21 -0.64 -7.50
C LEU A 338 0.55 -2.07 -7.06
N ALA A 339 -0.12 -2.60 -6.03
CA ALA A 339 0.14 -3.96 -5.57
C ALA A 339 -0.46 -4.99 -6.53
N TYR A 340 -1.67 -4.72 -7.03
CA TYR A 340 -2.26 -5.52 -8.11
C TYR A 340 -1.44 -5.51 -9.39
N ARG A 341 -0.89 -4.35 -9.77
CA ARG A 341 0.04 -4.26 -10.91
C ARG A 341 1.26 -5.16 -10.70
N ASN A 342 1.91 -5.10 -9.54
CA ASN A 342 3.09 -5.95 -9.30
C ASN A 342 2.76 -7.45 -9.21
N LEU A 343 1.60 -7.81 -8.66
CA LEU A 343 1.09 -9.18 -8.72
C LEU A 343 0.84 -9.61 -10.17
N ALA A 344 0.29 -8.73 -11.01
CA ALA A 344 0.11 -9.01 -12.43
C ALA A 344 1.44 -9.25 -13.14
N VAL A 345 2.47 -8.43 -12.88
CA VAL A 345 3.82 -8.64 -13.42
C VAL A 345 4.36 -10.00 -12.99
N TYR A 346 4.31 -10.31 -11.69
CA TYR A 346 4.79 -11.57 -11.16
C TYR A 346 4.18 -12.76 -11.89
N TRP A 347 2.85 -12.83 -11.97
CA TRP A 347 2.17 -13.98 -12.59
C TRP A 347 2.38 -14.06 -14.11
N ASN A 348 2.48 -12.92 -14.81
CA ASN A 348 2.86 -12.93 -16.22
C ASN A 348 4.28 -13.45 -16.43
N SER A 349 5.23 -13.08 -15.56
CA SER A 349 6.62 -13.58 -15.65
C SER A 349 6.73 -15.08 -15.34
N GLU A 350 5.84 -15.62 -14.50
CA GLU A 350 5.70 -17.07 -14.27
C GLU A 350 4.96 -17.80 -15.42
N GLY A 351 4.50 -17.06 -16.44
CA GLY A 351 3.77 -17.62 -17.59
C GLY A 351 2.28 -17.87 -17.34
N ASP A 352 1.74 -17.48 -16.19
CA ASP A 352 0.31 -17.55 -15.87
C ASP A 352 -0.39 -16.23 -16.29
N ALA A 353 -0.55 -16.06 -17.60
CA ALA A 353 -1.19 -14.87 -18.18
C ALA A 353 -2.64 -14.69 -17.71
N ALA A 354 -3.35 -15.78 -17.35
CA ALA A 354 -4.71 -15.70 -16.84
C ALA A 354 -4.77 -14.98 -15.49
N LYS A 355 -3.92 -15.38 -14.52
CA LYS A 355 -3.81 -14.66 -13.24
C LYS A 355 -3.25 -13.26 -13.43
N GLY A 356 -2.26 -13.08 -14.28
CA GLY A 356 -1.70 -11.78 -14.62
C GLY A 356 -2.75 -10.78 -15.11
N ASN A 357 -3.61 -11.23 -16.03
CA ASN A 357 -4.74 -10.45 -16.53
C ASN A 357 -5.79 -10.17 -15.45
N ALA A 358 -6.11 -11.14 -14.59
CA ALA A 358 -7.06 -10.94 -13.49
C ALA A 358 -6.62 -9.81 -12.55
N TYR A 359 -5.34 -9.80 -12.14
CA TYR A 359 -4.80 -8.72 -11.31
C TYR A 359 -4.72 -7.38 -12.05
N THR A 360 -4.43 -7.40 -13.35
CA THR A 360 -4.47 -6.19 -14.18
C THR A 360 -5.87 -5.56 -14.19
N GLN A 361 -6.93 -6.38 -14.31
CA GLN A 361 -8.31 -5.90 -14.24
C GLN A 361 -8.66 -5.36 -12.86
N GLN A 362 -8.13 -5.95 -11.78
CA GLN A 362 -8.31 -5.41 -10.43
C GLN A 362 -7.65 -4.03 -10.25
N ALA A 363 -6.44 -3.83 -10.80
CA ALA A 363 -5.79 -2.52 -10.78
C ALA A 363 -6.59 -1.46 -11.56
N LEU A 364 -7.09 -1.82 -12.76
CA LEU A 364 -7.97 -0.96 -13.57
C LEU A 364 -9.28 -0.65 -12.86
N ALA A 365 -9.89 -1.61 -12.16
CA ALA A 365 -11.15 -1.40 -11.46
C ALA A 365 -11.04 -0.37 -10.32
N LEU A 366 -9.86 -0.25 -9.69
CA LEU A 366 -9.62 0.73 -8.62
C LEU A 366 -9.53 2.17 -9.15
N ASP A 367 -8.91 2.37 -10.31
CA ASP A 367 -8.92 3.66 -11.01
C ASP A 367 -8.91 3.45 -12.53
N PRO A 368 -10.10 3.35 -13.16
CA PRO A 368 -10.23 3.05 -14.59
C PRO A 368 -9.75 4.19 -15.49
N LYS A 369 -9.56 5.40 -14.94
CA LYS A 369 -9.18 6.60 -15.69
C LYS A 369 -7.74 7.02 -15.42
N ASP A 370 -7.04 6.39 -14.48
CA ASP A 370 -5.62 6.61 -14.25
C ASP A 370 -4.81 6.25 -15.51
N PRO A 371 -4.18 7.23 -16.19
CA PRO A 371 -3.33 7.00 -17.36
C PRO A 371 -2.26 5.94 -17.11
N TYR A 372 -1.74 5.85 -15.89
CA TYR A 372 -0.72 4.86 -15.56
C TYR A 372 -1.29 3.44 -15.58
N ASN A 373 -2.50 3.22 -15.03
CA ASN A 373 -3.18 1.92 -15.09
C ASN A 373 -3.49 1.51 -16.53
N LEU A 374 -3.92 2.47 -17.37
CA LEU A 374 -4.18 2.22 -18.79
C LEU A 374 -2.92 1.78 -19.53
N VAL A 375 -1.81 2.51 -19.36
CA VAL A 375 -0.52 2.15 -19.98
C VAL A 375 -0.01 0.82 -19.45
N PHE A 376 -0.14 0.55 -18.15
CA PHE A 376 0.26 -0.72 -17.56
C PHE A 376 -0.53 -1.89 -18.16
N ALA A 377 -1.86 -1.78 -18.26
CA ALA A 377 -2.67 -2.82 -18.88
C ALA A 377 -2.31 -3.03 -20.37
N ALA A 378 -1.99 -1.95 -21.08
CA ALA A 378 -1.56 -1.99 -22.47
C ALA A 378 -0.26 -2.81 -22.69
N VAL A 379 0.63 -2.91 -21.69
CA VAL A 379 1.81 -3.78 -21.75
C VAL A 379 1.39 -5.24 -21.99
N PHE A 380 0.40 -5.73 -21.25
CA PHE A 380 -0.08 -7.10 -21.39
C PHE A 380 -1.04 -7.29 -22.56
N MET A 381 -1.73 -6.23 -23.00
CA MET A 381 -2.47 -6.25 -24.27
C MET A 381 -1.52 -6.51 -25.45
N ALA A 382 -0.35 -5.84 -25.48
CA ALA A 382 0.66 -6.05 -26.51
C ALA A 382 1.18 -7.50 -26.51
N ALA A 383 1.44 -8.06 -25.33
CA ALA A 383 1.90 -9.44 -25.15
C ALA A 383 0.87 -10.46 -25.66
N ASN A 384 -0.42 -10.19 -25.44
CA ASN A 384 -1.54 -11.04 -25.82
C ASN A 384 -2.02 -10.83 -27.28
N GLY A 385 -1.29 -10.06 -28.09
CA GLY A 385 -1.56 -9.89 -29.52
C GLY A 385 -2.41 -8.67 -29.89
N ASN A 386 -2.95 -7.93 -28.92
CA ASN A 386 -3.73 -6.70 -29.14
C ASN A 386 -2.82 -5.48 -29.38
N LYS A 387 -1.94 -5.62 -30.38
CA LYS A 387 -0.80 -4.74 -30.64
C LYS A 387 -1.20 -3.32 -31.05
N ASP A 388 -2.23 -3.16 -31.88
CA ASP A 388 -2.63 -1.85 -32.39
C ASP A 388 -3.30 -0.98 -31.32
N GLU A 389 -4.13 -1.60 -30.47
CA GLU A 389 -4.77 -0.94 -29.32
C GLU A 389 -3.72 -0.53 -28.28
N ALA A 390 -2.78 -1.42 -27.96
CA ALA A 390 -1.68 -1.11 -27.05
C ALA A 390 -0.84 0.08 -27.56
N LEU A 391 -0.53 0.12 -28.87
CA LEU A 391 0.17 1.26 -29.47
C LEU A 391 -0.64 2.54 -29.45
N LYS A 392 -1.97 2.47 -29.60
CA LYS A 392 -2.83 3.65 -29.46
C LYS A 392 -2.72 4.22 -28.04
N ILE A 393 -2.89 3.38 -27.03
CA ILE A 393 -2.75 3.80 -25.62
C ILE A 393 -1.35 4.37 -25.36
N ALA A 394 -0.29 3.74 -25.89
CA ALA A 394 1.08 4.23 -25.74
C ALA A 394 1.34 5.58 -26.42
N ARG A 395 0.71 5.85 -27.57
CA ARG A 395 0.78 7.17 -28.24
C ARG A 395 0.05 8.24 -27.45
N ASP A 396 -1.17 7.94 -27.02
CA ASP A 396 -2.03 8.87 -26.28
C ASP A 396 -1.39 9.28 -24.93
N ASN A 397 -0.53 8.42 -24.36
CA ASN A 397 0.12 8.62 -23.07
C ASN A 397 1.64 8.78 -23.13
N VAL A 398 2.22 9.05 -24.31
CA VAL A 398 3.69 9.02 -24.50
C VAL A 398 4.42 10.01 -23.59
N ASN A 399 3.79 11.11 -23.19
CA ASN A 399 4.37 12.14 -22.32
C ASN A 399 4.31 11.80 -20.82
N LEU A 400 3.69 10.68 -20.44
CA LEU A 400 3.61 10.23 -19.05
C LEU A 400 4.98 9.73 -18.58
N MET A 401 5.78 10.64 -18.00
CA MET A 401 7.13 10.37 -17.52
C MET A 401 7.23 9.12 -16.62
N PRO A 402 6.36 8.93 -15.60
CA PRO A 402 6.42 7.75 -14.73
C PRO A 402 6.20 6.43 -15.50
N ALA A 403 5.42 6.44 -16.59
CA ALA A 403 5.13 5.23 -17.38
C ALA A 403 6.18 4.93 -18.47
N SER A 404 7.33 5.61 -18.48
CA SER A 404 8.36 5.46 -19.54
C SER A 404 8.84 4.02 -19.73
N TYR A 405 8.98 3.24 -18.65
CA TYR A 405 9.35 1.82 -18.71
C TYR A 405 8.27 1.00 -19.44
N ASN A 406 7.01 1.15 -19.02
CA ASN A 406 5.87 0.43 -19.59
C ASN A 406 5.62 0.82 -21.06
N LEU A 407 5.77 2.10 -21.39
CA LEU A 407 5.72 2.57 -22.78
C LEU A 407 6.81 1.91 -23.61
N ALA A 408 8.05 1.83 -23.10
CA ALA A 408 9.13 1.15 -23.79
C ALA A 408 8.82 -0.34 -24.02
N ALA A 409 8.23 -1.01 -23.03
CA ALA A 409 7.81 -2.41 -23.12
C ALA A 409 6.80 -2.61 -24.27
N ILE A 410 5.79 -1.74 -24.39
CA ILE A 410 4.81 -1.79 -25.50
C ILE A 410 5.52 -1.64 -26.85
N TYR A 411 6.41 -0.65 -26.99
CA TYR A 411 7.13 -0.45 -28.26
C TYR A 411 8.09 -1.60 -28.60
N ALA A 412 8.75 -2.21 -27.60
CA ALA A 412 9.64 -3.36 -27.80
C ALA A 412 8.87 -4.60 -28.31
N GLN A 413 7.72 -4.91 -27.70
CA GLN A 413 6.85 -6.03 -28.09
C GLN A 413 6.22 -5.85 -29.48
N ASN A 414 6.13 -4.60 -29.92
CA ASN A 414 5.64 -4.23 -31.25
C ASN A 414 6.77 -4.01 -32.28
N GLY A 415 8.00 -4.40 -31.97
CA GLY A 415 9.13 -4.34 -32.90
C GLY A 415 9.69 -2.93 -33.15
N GLN A 416 9.23 -1.92 -32.42
CA GLN A 416 9.69 -0.53 -32.55
C GLN A 416 10.93 -0.28 -31.67
N ARG A 417 12.03 -0.97 -32.00
CA ARG A 417 13.30 -1.00 -31.25
C ARG A 417 13.78 0.40 -30.84
N ASP A 418 13.92 1.33 -31.79
CA ASP A 418 14.52 2.64 -31.49
C ASP A 418 13.67 3.47 -30.51
N LYS A 419 12.34 3.37 -30.59
CA LYS A 419 11.44 4.03 -29.62
C LYS A 419 11.53 3.41 -28.23
N ALA A 420 11.60 2.08 -28.15
CA ALA A 420 11.78 1.38 -26.88
C ALA A 420 13.08 1.82 -26.18
N LEU A 421 14.20 1.86 -26.91
CA LEU A 421 15.48 2.32 -26.37
C LEU A 421 15.47 3.79 -25.94
N ALA A 422 14.79 4.66 -26.71
CA ALA A 422 14.63 6.06 -26.35
C ALA A 422 13.84 6.24 -25.04
N LEU A 423 12.75 5.48 -24.88
CA LEU A 423 11.91 5.54 -23.68
C LEU A 423 12.57 4.90 -22.46
N LEU A 424 13.33 3.82 -22.63
CA LEU A 424 14.19 3.28 -21.57
C LEU A 424 15.25 4.29 -21.14
N ARG A 425 15.87 4.99 -22.09
CA ARG A 425 16.83 6.07 -21.75
C ARG A 425 16.15 7.19 -20.98
N ARG A 426 14.94 7.58 -21.37
CA ARG A 426 14.13 8.56 -20.64
C ARG A 426 13.83 8.08 -19.22
N HIS A 427 13.41 6.82 -19.07
CA HIS A 427 13.16 6.22 -17.76
C HIS A 427 14.43 6.26 -16.89
N PHE A 428 15.54 5.68 -17.35
CA PHE A 428 16.73 5.54 -16.52
C PHE A 428 17.49 6.83 -16.25
N TYR A 429 17.47 7.82 -17.15
CA TYR A 429 18.35 8.99 -17.03
C TYR A 429 17.64 10.33 -16.91
N GLN A 430 16.31 10.38 -17.11
CA GLN A 430 15.51 11.60 -16.90
C GLN A 430 14.50 11.43 -15.77
N TYR A 431 13.82 10.28 -15.69
CA TYR A 431 12.91 9.96 -14.59
C TYR A 431 13.70 9.50 -13.36
N GLU A 432 14.51 8.45 -13.48
CA GLU A 432 15.32 7.91 -12.39
C GLU A 432 16.53 8.81 -12.09
N ARG A 433 16.50 9.45 -10.93
CA ARG A 433 17.50 10.45 -10.53
C ARG A 433 18.68 9.86 -9.76
N TYR A 434 18.48 8.75 -9.06
CA TYR A 434 19.49 8.16 -8.17
C TYR A 434 20.03 6.86 -8.75
N ASN A 435 21.35 6.72 -8.74
CA ASN A 435 22.01 5.54 -9.29
C ASN A 435 21.61 4.24 -8.57
N SER A 436 21.37 4.32 -7.26
CA SER A 436 20.92 3.21 -6.41
C SER A 436 19.59 2.61 -6.88
N VAL A 437 18.62 3.44 -7.28
CA VAL A 437 17.33 3.00 -7.84
C VAL A 437 17.52 2.54 -9.28
N ARG A 438 18.17 3.37 -10.09
CA ARG A 438 18.45 3.08 -11.50
C ARG A 438 19.11 1.73 -11.72
N ALA A 439 20.06 1.33 -10.88
CA ALA A 439 20.76 0.05 -10.99
C ALA A 439 19.80 -1.14 -10.83
N LYS A 440 18.77 -1.04 -9.97
CA LYS A 440 17.75 -2.08 -9.82
C LYS A 440 16.78 -2.11 -11.00
N GLU A 441 16.27 -0.96 -11.42
CA GLU A 441 15.33 -0.88 -12.55
C GLU A 441 16.01 -1.30 -13.88
N MET A 442 17.31 -1.01 -14.05
CA MET A 442 18.11 -1.55 -15.16
C MET A 442 18.24 -3.08 -15.08
N MET A 443 18.39 -3.62 -13.88
CA MET A 443 18.45 -5.06 -13.69
C MET A 443 17.11 -5.72 -14.00
N GLU A 444 15.99 -5.10 -13.59
CA GLU A 444 14.65 -5.53 -13.96
C GLU A 444 14.47 -5.58 -15.48
N ALA A 445 14.80 -4.50 -16.20
CA ALA A 445 14.70 -4.49 -17.67
C ALA A 445 15.51 -5.62 -18.31
N ARG A 446 16.68 -5.97 -17.74
CA ARG A 446 17.53 -7.04 -18.24
C ARG A 446 16.98 -8.44 -18.00
N VAL A 447 16.00 -8.61 -17.11
CA VAL A 447 15.36 -9.90 -16.81
C VAL A 447 13.93 -9.98 -17.35
N ASP A 448 13.24 -8.86 -17.50
CA ASP A 448 11.84 -8.76 -17.89
C ASP A 448 11.58 -9.25 -19.33
N ALA A 449 10.64 -10.19 -19.49
CA ALA A 449 10.30 -10.83 -20.76
C ALA A 449 9.76 -9.84 -21.80
N VAL A 450 9.18 -8.71 -21.36
CA VAL A 450 8.67 -7.68 -22.27
C VAL A 450 9.76 -7.05 -23.15
N PHE A 451 11.04 -7.22 -22.77
CA PHE A 451 12.19 -6.73 -23.53
C PHE A 451 12.97 -7.85 -24.26
N ASP A 452 12.42 -9.06 -24.36
CA ASP A 452 13.08 -10.18 -25.05
C ASP A 452 13.54 -9.83 -26.47
N SER A 453 12.73 -9.07 -27.21
CA SER A 453 13.02 -8.66 -28.59
C SER A 453 14.26 -7.75 -28.72
N ILE A 454 14.70 -7.11 -27.63
CA ILE A 454 15.84 -6.20 -27.61
C ILE A 454 16.93 -6.60 -26.61
N ARG A 455 16.78 -7.73 -25.91
CA ARG A 455 17.65 -8.14 -24.80
C ARG A 455 19.12 -8.30 -25.21
N SER A 456 19.36 -8.81 -26.42
CA SER A 456 20.70 -9.00 -27.00
C SER A 456 21.21 -7.81 -27.82
N ASP A 457 20.41 -6.73 -27.95
CA ASP A 457 20.81 -5.53 -28.67
C ASP A 457 21.97 -4.83 -27.95
N ARG A 458 23.02 -4.47 -28.70
CA ARG A 458 24.22 -3.84 -28.13
C ARG A 458 23.93 -2.51 -27.44
N GLN A 459 22.98 -1.72 -27.95
CA GLN A 459 22.58 -0.47 -27.34
C GLN A 459 21.74 -0.72 -26.08
N PHE A 460 20.88 -1.74 -26.04
CA PHE A 460 20.17 -2.14 -24.82
C PHE A 460 21.15 -2.57 -23.72
N ILE A 461 22.10 -3.43 -24.05
CA ILE A 461 23.14 -3.90 -23.10
C ILE A 461 23.96 -2.72 -22.58
N ALA A 462 24.38 -1.80 -23.46
CA ALA A 462 25.11 -0.59 -23.08
C ALA A 462 24.27 0.37 -22.23
N LEU A 463 22.98 0.52 -22.55
CA LEU A 463 22.05 1.39 -21.82
C LEU A 463 21.87 0.92 -20.37
N THR A 464 21.82 -0.40 -20.18
CA THR A 464 21.60 -1.08 -18.89
C THR A 464 22.89 -1.51 -18.19
N LYS A 465 24.07 -1.04 -18.63
CA LYS A 465 25.38 -1.47 -18.11
C LYS A 465 25.57 -1.29 -16.60
N GLY A 466 24.82 -0.37 -15.98
CA GLY A 466 24.86 -0.09 -14.54
C GLY A 466 23.93 -0.98 -13.71
N ALA A 467 23.32 -2.01 -14.29
CA ALA A 467 22.49 -2.95 -13.55
C ALA A 467 23.26 -3.62 -12.41
N ASP A 468 22.59 -3.87 -11.28
CA ASP A 468 23.25 -4.39 -10.07
C ASP A 468 23.68 -5.87 -10.16
N GLY A 469 23.24 -6.59 -11.19
CA GLY A 469 23.65 -7.97 -11.48
C GLY A 469 23.10 -9.01 -10.49
N ARG A 470 22.16 -8.65 -9.61
CA ARG A 470 21.68 -9.54 -8.54
C ARG A 470 20.70 -10.61 -9.00
N LEU A 471 20.07 -10.41 -10.15
CA LEU A 471 19.10 -11.35 -10.72
C LEU A 471 19.75 -12.21 -11.83
N PRO A 472 19.33 -13.47 -11.99
CA PRO A 472 19.80 -14.28 -13.11
C PRO A 472 19.22 -13.78 -14.43
N ILE A 473 20.04 -13.67 -15.47
CA ILE A 473 19.58 -13.31 -16.81
C ILE A 473 18.91 -14.53 -17.47
N PRO A 474 17.67 -14.40 -17.99
CA PRO A 474 17.04 -15.44 -18.79
C PRO A 474 17.91 -15.85 -19.99
N MET A 475 18.18 -17.13 -20.11
CA MET A 475 19.05 -17.71 -21.15
C MET A 475 18.29 -18.00 -22.47
N LYS A 476 16.96 -17.86 -22.48
CA LYS A 476 16.12 -18.15 -23.65
C LYS A 476 16.39 -17.11 -24.75
N GLY A 477 16.94 -17.56 -25.88
CA GLY A 477 17.20 -16.71 -27.05
C GLY A 477 18.57 -16.01 -27.08
N MET A 478 19.47 -16.27 -26.13
CA MET A 478 20.85 -15.77 -26.21
C MET A 478 21.71 -16.60 -27.18
N PRO A 479 22.54 -15.97 -28.04
CA PRO A 479 23.58 -16.68 -28.79
C PRO A 479 24.49 -17.44 -27.81
N ALA A 480 24.86 -18.68 -28.15
CA ALA A 480 25.64 -19.58 -27.29
C ALA A 480 26.98 -18.99 -26.79
N THR A 481 27.47 -17.92 -27.41
CA THR A 481 28.69 -17.20 -27.03
C THR A 481 28.54 -16.25 -25.84
N GLN A 482 27.30 -15.97 -25.40
CA GLN A 482 27.02 -15.14 -24.20
C GLN A 482 26.49 -15.95 -23.02
N ALA A 483 26.36 -17.27 -23.18
CA ALA A 483 25.84 -18.23 -22.21
C ALA A 483 26.88 -18.66 -21.14
N SER A 484 27.77 -17.75 -20.73
CA SER A 484 28.69 -18.03 -19.62
C SER A 484 28.10 -17.48 -18.33
N PRO A 485 27.78 -18.33 -17.34
CA PRO A 485 27.43 -17.83 -16.02
C PRO A 485 28.65 -17.11 -15.46
N ASN A 486 28.48 -15.86 -15.04
CA ASN A 486 29.53 -15.10 -14.35
C ASN A 486 30.09 -15.94 -13.20
N ARG A 487 31.41 -16.14 -13.21
CA ARG A 487 32.19 -16.53 -12.03
C ARG A 487 32.36 -15.33 -11.10
#